data_AF-A0A1W5XSH8-F1
#
_entry.id   AF-A0A1W5XSH8-F1
#
_cell.length_a   1.000
_cell.length_b   1.000
_cell.length_c   1.000
_cell.angle_alpha   90.00
_cell.angle_beta   90.00
_cell.angle_gamma   90.00
#
_symmetry.space_group_name_H-M   'P 1'
#
loop_
_entity.id
_entity.type
_entity.pdbx_description
1 polymer ?
#
loop_
_entity_poly.entity_id
_entity_poly.type
_entity_poly.pdbx_seq_one_letter_code
_entity_poly.pdbx_strand_id
1 'polypeptide(L)'
;MHFTARDLTRTRVADGADPLWETVLSLHSLRECRAEPALAPWRQHAVRHGPGPLRTLLPLVPKHGYFPDFLTPFAALDGVEPGLEAVMSTPRSRLRTELTLLSGHRALPGWARGIGDGEPAALRHLARSLRTYHHLAIAPSWPRIAGRVGADRALRAHALGQSGAEAMLRTFGPVMRWRPPVLEVDYPVERELFLQGRGLVLVPSYFCRDEPVALVDDALPPVLVYPAAGAGSPDAGPAAATSRTATAEGPRFRFSGSEALRDVPSLIGARAAARTAGRRR
;
A
#
# COMPACT_ATOMS: atom_id res chain seq x y z
N MET A 1 7.15 11.33 -6.32
CA MET A 1 7.51 11.60 -4.90
C MET A 1 8.85 12.33 -4.84
N HIS A 2 8.94 13.45 -4.10
CA HIS A 2 10.12 14.31 -4.04
C HIS A 2 10.93 14.07 -2.75
N PHE A 3 12.23 13.81 -2.91
CA PHE A 3 13.16 13.56 -1.82
C PHE A 3 14.04 14.77 -1.55
N THR A 4 14.35 15.00 -0.28
CA THR A 4 15.52 15.76 0.16
C THR A 4 16.69 14.80 0.44
N ALA A 5 17.91 15.33 0.60
CA ALA A 5 19.05 14.51 1.04
C ALA A 5 18.78 13.81 2.39
N ARG A 6 18.06 14.48 3.31
CA ARG A 6 17.67 13.90 4.60
C ARG A 6 16.69 12.73 4.43
N ASP A 7 15.82 12.79 3.42
CA ASP A 7 14.89 11.70 3.13
C ASP A 7 15.62 10.43 2.70
N LEU A 8 16.66 10.55 1.86
CA LEU A 8 17.48 9.42 1.44
C LEU A 8 18.11 8.69 2.63
N THR A 9 18.64 9.42 3.61
CA THR A 9 19.22 8.82 4.83
C THR A 9 18.20 8.14 5.75
N ARG A 10 16.92 8.50 5.62
CA ARG A 10 15.81 7.97 6.43
C ARG A 10 14.97 6.96 5.65
N THR A 11 15.34 6.68 4.40
CA THR A 11 14.63 5.72 3.57
C THR A 11 15.07 4.31 3.93
N ARG A 12 14.10 3.43 4.17
CA ARG A 12 14.35 2.03 4.55
C ARG A 12 13.32 1.10 3.93
N VAL A 13 13.69 -0.16 3.81
CA VAL A 13 12.74 -1.25 3.54
C VAL A 13 12.25 -1.80 4.88
N ALA A 14 10.96 -2.08 5.00
CA ALA A 14 10.38 -2.68 6.20
C ALA A 14 11.03 -4.03 6.54
N ASP A 15 10.94 -4.45 7.81
CA ASP A 15 11.63 -5.65 8.29
C ASP A 15 10.95 -6.97 7.88
N GLY A 16 9.78 -6.88 7.27
CA GLY A 16 9.03 -8.02 6.76
C GLY A 16 7.77 -7.55 6.06
N ALA A 17 6.88 -8.51 5.82
CA ALA A 17 5.54 -8.22 5.34
C ALA A 17 4.75 -7.55 6.47
N ASP A 18 4.07 -6.44 6.16
CA ASP A 18 3.15 -5.83 7.13
C ASP A 18 1.84 -6.62 7.16
N PRO A 19 1.44 -7.18 8.33
CA PRO A 19 0.29 -8.05 8.42
C PRO A 19 -1.04 -7.36 8.09
N LEU A 20 -1.23 -6.08 8.40
CA LEU A 20 -2.50 -5.40 8.08
C LEU A 20 -2.54 -4.95 6.62
N TRP A 21 -1.41 -4.55 6.04
CA TRP A 21 -1.33 -4.35 4.59
C TRP A 21 -1.63 -5.64 3.82
N GLU A 22 -1.04 -6.78 4.18
CA GLU A 22 -1.34 -8.05 3.51
C GLU A 22 -2.80 -8.45 3.69
N THR A 23 -3.37 -8.19 4.87
CA THR A 23 -4.79 -8.47 5.17
C THR A 23 -5.74 -7.61 4.34
N VAL A 24 -5.44 -6.32 4.17
CA VAL A 24 -6.28 -5.41 3.38
C VAL A 24 -6.12 -5.68 1.88
N LEU A 25 -4.88 -5.83 1.41
CA LEU A 25 -4.60 -6.08 -0.01
C LEU A 25 -5.14 -7.42 -0.49
N SER A 26 -5.15 -8.44 0.37
CA SER A 26 -5.76 -9.73 0.01
C SER A 26 -7.27 -9.62 -0.25
N LEU A 27 -7.98 -8.69 0.41
CA LEU A 27 -9.41 -8.46 0.14
C LEU A 27 -9.65 -7.93 -1.27
N HIS A 28 -8.70 -7.15 -1.83
CA HIS A 28 -8.74 -6.77 -3.24
C HIS A 28 -8.56 -8.01 -4.13
N SER A 29 -7.57 -8.87 -3.84
CA SER A 29 -7.33 -10.10 -4.60
C SER A 29 -8.48 -11.10 -4.58
N LEU A 30 -9.34 -11.07 -3.55
CA LEU A 30 -10.59 -11.87 -3.55
C LEU A 30 -11.62 -11.38 -4.58
N ARG A 31 -11.56 -10.11 -4.99
CA ARG A 31 -12.56 -9.45 -5.84
C ARG A 31 -12.06 -9.18 -7.26
N GLU A 32 -10.80 -9.46 -7.55
CA GLU A 32 -10.19 -9.31 -8.87
C GLU A 32 -10.91 -10.19 -9.91
N CYS A 33 -11.20 -9.60 -11.07
CA CYS A 33 -11.82 -10.34 -12.18
C CYS A 33 -10.82 -11.28 -12.88
N ARG A 34 -9.52 -10.96 -12.86
CA ARG A 34 -8.45 -11.73 -13.50
C ARG A 34 -7.50 -12.26 -12.44
N ALA A 35 -8.07 -13.00 -11.50
CA ALA A 35 -7.33 -13.41 -10.33
C ALA A 35 -6.31 -14.51 -10.68
N GLU A 36 -5.07 -14.35 -10.23
CA GLU A 36 -3.94 -15.23 -10.54
C GLU A 36 -4.28 -16.71 -10.25
N PRO A 37 -4.02 -17.65 -11.17
CA PRO A 37 -4.29 -19.08 -10.94
C PRO A 37 -3.60 -19.63 -9.70
N ALA A 38 -2.37 -19.18 -9.41
CA ALA A 38 -1.60 -19.58 -8.23
C ALA A 38 -2.27 -19.21 -6.90
N LEU A 39 -3.14 -18.19 -6.89
CA LEU A 39 -3.91 -17.78 -5.71
C LEU A 39 -5.26 -18.49 -5.60
N ALA A 40 -5.69 -19.26 -6.60
CA ALA A 40 -7.01 -19.88 -6.60
C ALA A 40 -7.28 -20.77 -5.36
N PRO A 41 -6.34 -21.63 -4.91
CA PRO A 41 -6.53 -22.41 -3.68
C PRO A 41 -6.68 -21.54 -2.44
N TRP A 42 -5.87 -20.48 -2.35
CA TRP A 42 -5.95 -19.51 -1.26
C TRP A 42 -7.30 -18.78 -1.26
N ARG A 43 -7.78 -18.30 -2.41
CA ARG A 43 -9.08 -17.62 -2.53
C ARG A 43 -10.22 -18.52 -2.07
N GLN A 44 -10.22 -19.78 -2.51
CA GLN A 44 -11.26 -20.74 -2.15
C GLN A 44 -11.27 -20.99 -0.63
N HIS A 45 -10.09 -21.11 -0.01
CA HIS A 45 -9.94 -21.23 1.43
C HIS A 45 -10.45 -19.99 2.19
N ALA A 46 -10.05 -18.79 1.75
CA ALA A 46 -10.43 -17.53 2.37
C ALA A 46 -11.94 -17.26 2.31
N VAL A 47 -12.58 -17.56 1.17
CA VAL A 47 -14.04 -17.42 1.01
C VAL A 47 -14.80 -18.42 1.88
N ARG A 48 -14.32 -19.67 1.96
CA ARG A 48 -14.96 -20.72 2.76
C ARG A 48 -14.96 -20.40 4.26
N HIS A 49 -13.86 -19.86 4.78
CA HIS A 49 -13.69 -19.65 6.22
C HIS A 49 -13.95 -18.19 6.67
N GLY A 50 -14.09 -17.26 5.73
CA GLY A 50 -14.25 -15.84 6.00
C GLY A 50 -15.66 -15.20 6.00
N PRO A 51 -16.83 -15.87 5.85
CA PRO A 51 -18.10 -15.15 5.64
C PRO A 51 -18.43 -14.06 6.67
N GLY A 52 -18.15 -14.33 7.96
CA GLY A 52 -18.33 -13.37 9.05
C GLY A 52 -17.49 -12.11 8.88
N PRO A 53 -16.15 -12.19 8.97
CA PRO A 53 -15.30 -11.01 8.81
C PRO A 53 -15.38 -10.38 7.42
N LEU A 54 -15.59 -11.15 6.35
CA LEU A 54 -15.75 -10.61 4.99
C LEU A 54 -16.97 -9.67 4.88
N ARG A 55 -18.08 -9.96 5.55
CA ARG A 55 -19.25 -9.07 5.61
C ARG A 55 -18.93 -7.72 6.26
N THR A 56 -18.00 -7.69 7.22
CA THR A 56 -17.52 -6.44 7.83
C THR A 56 -16.50 -5.73 6.94
N LEU A 57 -15.53 -6.45 6.37
CA LEU A 57 -14.35 -5.83 5.75
C LEU A 57 -14.57 -5.41 4.28
N LEU A 58 -15.30 -6.20 3.46
CA LEU A 58 -15.50 -5.90 2.04
C LEU A 58 -16.26 -4.57 1.77
N PRO A 59 -17.17 -4.11 2.65
CA PRO A 59 -17.73 -2.77 2.53
C PRO A 59 -16.69 -1.64 2.72
N LEU A 60 -15.64 -1.85 3.52
CA LEU A 60 -14.59 -0.86 3.78
C LEU A 60 -13.44 -0.91 2.76
N VAL A 61 -13.28 -2.05 2.08
CA VAL A 61 -12.23 -2.27 1.07
C VAL A 61 -12.90 -2.50 -0.29
N PRO A 62 -13.18 -1.42 -1.06
CA PRO A 62 -13.80 -1.53 -2.38
C PRO A 62 -12.89 -2.30 -3.34
N LYS A 63 -13.43 -2.79 -4.45
CA LYS A 63 -12.63 -3.54 -5.44
C LYS A 63 -11.57 -2.62 -6.08
N HIS A 64 -11.95 -1.39 -6.36
CA HIS A 64 -11.10 -0.35 -6.92
C HIS A 64 -11.36 0.96 -6.15
N GLY A 65 -10.39 1.86 -6.17
CA GLY A 65 -10.46 3.15 -5.48
C GLY A 65 -9.99 3.10 -4.03
N TYR A 66 -10.27 4.17 -3.31
CA TYR A 66 -9.78 4.40 -1.95
C TYR A 66 -10.33 3.40 -0.92
N PHE A 67 -9.47 2.91 -0.03
CA PHE A 67 -9.85 2.30 1.25
C PHE A 67 -9.23 3.10 2.40
N PRO A 68 -9.86 3.13 3.60
CA PRO A 68 -9.36 3.94 4.71
C PRO A 68 -7.96 3.60 5.20
N ASP A 69 -7.09 4.61 5.27
CA ASP A 69 -5.71 4.51 5.80
C ASP A 69 -5.68 4.02 7.25
N PHE A 70 -6.74 4.24 8.04
CA PHE A 70 -6.78 3.73 9.42
C PHE A 70 -6.81 2.21 9.51
N LEU A 71 -7.10 1.49 8.41
CA LEU A 71 -7.05 0.02 8.34
C LEU A 71 -5.62 -0.53 8.24
N THR A 72 -4.66 0.30 7.83
CA THR A 72 -3.25 -0.06 7.65
C THR A 72 -2.34 0.91 8.43
N PRO A 73 -2.54 1.04 9.75
CA PRO A 73 -1.79 2.00 10.56
C PRO A 73 -0.30 1.64 10.58
N PHE A 74 0.56 2.66 10.66
CA PHE A 74 2.02 2.48 10.67
C PHE A 74 2.52 1.52 11.77
N ALA A 75 1.83 1.45 12.90
CA ALA A 75 2.14 0.51 14.00
C ALA A 75 2.01 -0.97 13.61
N ALA A 76 1.31 -1.29 12.51
CA ALA A 76 1.18 -2.66 12.01
C ALA A 76 2.53 -3.25 11.54
N LEU A 77 3.53 -2.41 11.25
CA LEU A 77 4.90 -2.85 10.98
C LEU A 77 5.50 -3.66 12.13
N ASP A 78 5.02 -3.44 13.36
CA ASP A 78 5.46 -4.15 14.57
C ASP A 78 4.60 -5.39 14.88
N GLY A 79 3.60 -5.70 14.04
CA GLY A 79 2.77 -6.90 14.14
C GLY A 79 1.26 -6.65 14.12
N VAL A 80 0.50 -7.75 14.20
CA VAL A 80 -0.97 -7.72 14.16
C VAL A 80 -1.52 -6.95 15.36
N GLU A 81 -1.09 -7.27 16.58
CA GLU A 81 -1.62 -6.69 17.80
C GLU A 81 -1.38 -5.17 17.89
N PRO A 82 -0.15 -4.64 17.70
CA PRO A 82 0.07 -3.19 17.65
C PRO A 82 -0.76 -2.49 16.58
N GLY A 83 -0.90 -3.11 15.40
CA GLY A 83 -1.75 -2.61 14.33
C GLY A 83 -3.21 -2.50 14.74
N LEU A 84 -3.78 -3.55 15.36
CA LEU A 84 -5.17 -3.56 15.79
C LEU A 84 -5.45 -2.57 16.93
N GLU A 85 -4.52 -2.40 17.86
CA GLU A 85 -4.61 -1.36 18.90
C GLU A 85 -4.61 0.05 18.29
N ALA A 86 -3.78 0.28 17.26
CA ALA A 86 -3.78 1.54 16.53
C ALA A 86 -5.09 1.78 15.77
N VAL A 87 -5.69 0.75 15.15
CA VAL A 87 -7.04 0.83 14.54
C VAL A 87 -8.06 1.29 15.58
N MET A 88 -8.09 0.64 16.75
CA MET A 88 -9.03 0.97 17.83
C MET A 88 -8.78 2.33 18.47
N SER A 89 -7.54 2.83 18.40
CA SER A 89 -7.14 4.14 18.94
C SER A 89 -7.23 5.27 17.92
N THR A 90 -7.76 5.01 16.72
CA THR A 90 -7.87 6.02 15.66
C THR A 90 -8.76 7.18 16.13
N PRO A 91 -8.30 8.44 16.05
CA PRO A 91 -9.12 9.59 16.45
C PRO A 91 -10.45 9.66 15.68
N ARG A 92 -11.54 9.97 16.39
CA ARG A 92 -12.90 10.08 15.79
C ARG A 92 -12.95 11.00 14.57
N SER A 93 -12.23 12.11 14.61
CA SER A 93 -12.14 13.04 13.47
C SER A 93 -11.57 12.37 12.22
N ARG A 94 -10.52 11.56 12.37
CA ARG A 94 -9.91 10.80 11.29
C ARG A 94 -10.84 9.71 10.77
N LEU A 95 -11.45 8.93 11.66
CA LEU A 95 -12.44 7.90 11.30
C LEU A 95 -13.57 8.49 10.44
N ARG A 96 -14.14 9.62 10.85
CA ARG A 96 -15.20 10.30 10.11
C ARG A 96 -14.73 10.81 8.75
N THR A 97 -13.59 11.49 8.69
CA THR A 97 -13.05 12.02 7.44
C THR A 97 -12.80 10.91 6.43
N GLU A 98 -12.11 9.84 6.83
CA GLU A 98 -11.78 8.75 5.93
C GLU A 98 -13.02 7.94 5.50
N LEU A 99 -13.99 7.71 6.39
CA LEU A 99 -15.26 7.06 6.00
C LEU A 99 -16.13 7.95 5.11
N THR A 100 -16.08 9.27 5.29
CA THR A 100 -16.77 10.21 4.39
C THR A 100 -16.18 10.13 2.98
N LEU A 101 -14.84 10.15 2.88
CA LEU A 101 -14.13 10.00 1.61
C LEU A 101 -14.48 8.67 0.91
N LEU A 102 -14.49 7.57 1.68
CA LEU A 102 -14.93 6.26 1.16
C LEU A 102 -16.39 6.29 0.68
N SER A 103 -17.29 6.94 1.43
CA SER A 103 -18.71 6.99 1.10
C SER A 103 -19.06 7.87 -0.10
N GLY A 104 -18.17 8.79 -0.49
CA GLY A 104 -18.37 9.66 -1.67
C GLY A 104 -18.60 8.89 -2.97
N HIS A 105 -18.19 7.62 -3.01
CA HIS A 105 -18.29 6.75 -4.19
C HIS A 105 -19.23 5.55 -3.98
N ARG A 106 -19.80 5.38 -2.75
CA ARG A 106 -20.69 4.26 -2.42
C ARG A 106 -21.45 4.45 -1.12
N ALA A 107 -22.65 3.87 -1.04
CA ALA A 107 -23.34 3.72 0.24
C ALA A 107 -22.57 2.75 1.16
N LEU A 108 -22.34 3.18 2.41
CA LEU A 108 -21.79 2.33 3.47
C LEU A 108 -22.93 1.71 4.28
N PRO A 109 -22.77 0.49 4.80
CA PRO A 109 -23.74 -0.11 5.71
C PRO A 109 -23.95 0.74 6.97
N GLY A 110 -25.14 0.69 7.56
CA GLY A 110 -25.49 1.51 8.74
C GLY A 110 -24.54 1.32 9.93
N TRP A 111 -23.95 0.14 10.11
CA TRP A 111 -22.97 -0.12 11.17
C TRP A 111 -21.68 0.69 11.02
N ALA A 112 -21.32 1.14 9.80
CA ALA A 112 -20.13 1.94 9.58
C ALA A 112 -20.21 3.31 10.28
N ARG A 113 -21.43 3.79 10.56
CA ARG A 113 -21.65 5.00 11.36
C ARG A 113 -21.04 4.90 12.75
N GLY A 114 -21.19 3.75 13.42
CA GLY A 114 -20.60 3.53 14.75
C GLY A 114 -19.07 3.63 14.73
N ILE A 115 -18.43 3.20 13.65
CA ILE A 115 -16.98 3.40 13.44
C ILE A 115 -16.67 4.89 13.24
N GLY A 116 -17.41 5.59 12.37
CA GLY A 116 -17.22 7.03 12.14
C GLY A 116 -17.46 7.90 13.38
N ASP A 117 -18.26 7.41 14.32
CA ASP A 117 -18.51 8.03 15.61
C ASP A 117 -17.54 7.58 16.71
N GLY A 118 -16.60 6.68 16.40
CA GLY A 118 -15.58 6.20 17.33
C GLY A 118 -16.16 5.35 18.47
N GLU A 119 -17.29 4.68 18.23
CA GLU A 119 -17.92 3.83 19.24
C GLU A 119 -17.01 2.65 19.60
N PRO A 120 -16.66 2.46 20.90
CA PRO A 120 -15.72 1.41 21.29
C PRO A 120 -16.16 0.01 20.89
N ALA A 121 -17.47 -0.27 20.91
CA ALA A 121 -18.00 -1.57 20.48
C ALA A 121 -17.82 -1.81 18.97
N ALA A 122 -18.06 -0.79 18.15
CA ALA A 122 -17.88 -0.88 16.70
C ALA A 122 -16.40 -1.07 16.33
N LEU A 123 -15.50 -0.33 16.97
CA LEU A 123 -14.05 -0.46 16.75
C LEU A 123 -13.51 -1.82 17.21
N ARG A 124 -13.97 -2.35 18.35
CA ARG A 124 -13.62 -3.71 18.78
C ARG A 124 -14.13 -4.77 17.80
N HIS A 125 -15.33 -4.60 17.25
CA HIS A 125 -15.87 -5.51 16.24
C HIS A 125 -15.07 -5.48 14.93
N LEU A 126 -14.66 -4.28 14.49
CA LEU A 126 -13.77 -4.11 13.34
C LEU A 126 -12.43 -4.80 13.58
N ALA A 127 -11.76 -4.51 14.70
CA ALA A 127 -10.47 -5.10 15.04
C ALA A 127 -10.55 -6.63 15.16
N ARG A 128 -11.63 -7.16 15.74
CA ARG A 128 -11.90 -8.60 15.75
C ARG A 128 -12.06 -9.15 14.35
N SER A 129 -12.79 -8.47 13.47
CA SER A 129 -12.98 -8.91 12.08
C SER A 129 -11.66 -8.96 11.31
N LEU A 130 -10.79 -7.94 11.47
CA LEU A 130 -9.43 -7.93 10.91
C LEU A 130 -8.60 -9.10 11.45
N ARG A 131 -8.56 -9.29 12.78
CA ARG A 131 -7.82 -10.40 13.41
C ARG A 131 -8.29 -11.76 12.89
N THR A 132 -9.59 -11.99 12.89
CA THR A 132 -10.18 -13.26 12.46
C THR A 132 -9.90 -13.52 10.99
N TYR A 133 -10.05 -12.52 10.11
CA TYR A 133 -9.72 -12.69 8.70
C TYR A 133 -8.23 -12.94 8.47
N HIS A 134 -7.35 -12.18 9.13
CA HIS A 134 -5.90 -12.41 9.07
C HIS A 134 -5.56 -13.85 9.49
N HIS A 135 -6.07 -14.31 10.64
CA HIS A 135 -5.79 -15.65 11.14
C HIS A 135 -6.29 -16.76 10.20
N LEU A 136 -7.46 -16.59 9.61
CA LEU A 136 -8.07 -17.64 8.78
C LEU A 136 -7.54 -17.64 7.33
N ALA A 137 -7.31 -16.47 6.75
CA ALA A 137 -6.95 -16.32 5.34
C ALA A 137 -5.46 -16.06 5.11
N ILE A 138 -4.77 -15.37 6.01
CA ILE A 138 -3.39 -14.90 5.79
C ILE A 138 -2.38 -15.78 6.50
N ALA A 139 -2.59 -16.04 7.81
CA ALA A 139 -1.66 -16.80 8.63
C ALA A 139 -1.26 -18.17 8.03
N PRO A 140 -2.17 -18.97 7.40
CA PRO A 140 -1.79 -20.23 6.78
C PRO A 140 -0.81 -20.08 5.60
N SER A 141 -0.82 -18.92 4.94
CA SER A 141 0.09 -18.59 3.82
C SER A 141 1.33 -17.83 4.28
N TRP A 142 1.46 -17.51 5.57
CA TRP A 142 2.52 -16.65 6.09
C TRP A 142 3.93 -17.14 5.77
N PRO A 143 4.27 -18.45 5.83
CA PRO A 143 5.60 -18.91 5.43
C PRO A 143 5.95 -18.55 3.98
N ARG A 144 4.97 -18.61 3.06
CA ARG A 144 5.16 -18.23 1.65
C ARG A 144 5.29 -16.72 1.48
N ILE A 145 4.47 -15.94 2.20
CA ILE A 145 4.53 -14.48 2.23
C ILE A 145 5.91 -14.04 2.72
N ALA A 146 6.33 -14.53 3.88
CA ALA A 146 7.63 -14.23 4.49
C ALA A 146 8.81 -14.64 3.60
N GLY A 147 8.73 -15.80 2.94
CA GLY A 147 9.76 -16.24 1.99
C GLY A 147 9.91 -15.28 0.80
N ARG A 148 8.80 -14.86 0.17
CA ARG A 148 8.83 -13.93 -0.96
C ARG A 148 9.34 -12.55 -0.53
N VAL A 149 8.81 -12.02 0.56
CA VAL A 149 9.22 -10.72 1.11
C VAL A 149 10.68 -10.75 1.56
N GLY A 150 11.14 -11.84 2.17
CA GLY A 150 12.54 -12.04 2.55
C GLY A 150 13.49 -12.02 1.34
N ALA A 151 13.12 -12.69 0.24
CA ALA A 151 13.91 -12.68 -0.99
C ALA A 151 14.00 -11.28 -1.61
N ASP A 152 12.89 -10.54 -1.67
CA ASP A 152 12.89 -9.14 -2.11
C ASP A 152 13.79 -8.28 -1.22
N ARG A 153 13.65 -8.38 0.11
CA ARG A 153 14.47 -7.62 1.06
C ARG A 153 15.96 -7.91 0.89
N ALA A 154 16.35 -9.15 0.66
CA ALA A 154 17.74 -9.52 0.42
C ALA A 154 18.32 -8.81 -0.80
N LEU A 155 17.55 -8.74 -1.91
CA LEU A 155 17.92 -7.97 -3.10
C LEU A 155 18.13 -6.48 -2.77
N ARG A 156 17.17 -5.88 -2.05
CA ARG A 156 17.23 -4.43 -1.71
C ARG A 156 18.40 -4.12 -0.77
N ALA A 157 18.59 -4.95 0.26
CA ALA A 157 19.67 -4.81 1.23
C ALA A 157 21.04 -4.95 0.58
N HIS A 158 21.18 -5.88 -0.39
CA HIS A 158 22.43 -6.02 -1.15
C HIS A 158 22.76 -4.76 -1.93
N ALA A 159 21.81 -4.21 -2.70
CA ALA A 159 22.01 -2.98 -3.46
C ALA A 159 22.32 -1.76 -2.56
N LEU A 160 21.62 -1.66 -1.42
CA LEU A 160 21.86 -0.62 -0.41
C LEU A 160 23.28 -0.71 0.15
N GLY A 161 23.73 -1.92 0.51
CA GLY A 161 25.05 -2.14 1.10
C GLY A 161 26.21 -1.93 0.13
N GLN A 162 26.05 -2.26 -1.15
CA GLN A 162 27.10 -2.10 -2.15
C GLN A 162 27.24 -0.66 -2.66
N SER A 163 26.11 0.03 -2.87
CA SER A 163 26.08 1.27 -3.67
C SER A 163 25.13 2.35 -3.13
N GLY A 164 24.63 2.19 -1.90
CA GLY A 164 23.83 3.19 -1.20
C GLY A 164 22.35 3.24 -1.60
N ALA A 165 21.63 4.20 -1.01
CA ALA A 165 20.17 4.29 -1.08
C ALA A 165 19.64 4.51 -2.50
N GLU A 166 20.33 5.31 -3.33
CA GLU A 166 19.92 5.50 -4.72
C GLU A 166 20.03 4.23 -5.56
N ALA A 167 21.06 3.42 -5.34
CA ALA A 167 21.20 2.15 -6.03
C ALA A 167 20.08 1.19 -5.64
N MET A 168 19.73 1.12 -4.35
CA MET A 168 18.55 0.41 -3.88
C MET A 168 17.27 0.92 -4.57
N LEU A 169 17.06 2.24 -4.65
CA LEU A 169 15.88 2.81 -5.30
C LEU A 169 15.77 2.47 -6.80
N ARG A 170 16.90 2.34 -7.50
CA ARG A 170 16.93 1.90 -8.92
C ARG A 170 16.49 0.45 -9.11
N THR A 171 16.55 -0.38 -8.07
CA THR A 171 16.15 -1.80 -8.18
C THR A 171 14.63 -2.01 -8.29
N PHE A 172 13.80 -1.01 -8.00
CA PHE A 172 12.32 -1.13 -8.02
C PHE A 172 11.69 -0.90 -9.40
N GLY A 173 12.50 -0.69 -10.44
CA GLY A 173 12.01 -0.59 -11.81
C GLY A 173 11.35 -1.91 -12.28
N PRO A 174 10.44 -1.86 -13.28
CA PRO A 174 10.05 -0.66 -14.04
C PRO A 174 8.95 0.19 -13.40
N VAL A 175 8.23 -0.34 -12.40
CA VAL A 175 7.02 0.29 -11.83
C VAL A 175 7.33 1.48 -10.93
N MET A 176 8.54 1.51 -10.36
CA MET A 176 9.07 2.64 -9.59
C MET A 176 10.39 3.08 -10.19
N ARG A 177 10.43 4.31 -10.73
CA ARG A 177 11.57 4.84 -11.48
C ARG A 177 12.24 5.95 -10.70
N TRP A 178 13.46 5.68 -10.25
CA TRP A 178 14.30 6.68 -9.60
C TRP A 178 14.91 7.63 -10.64
N ARG A 179 14.45 8.88 -10.64
CA ARG A 179 14.98 10.02 -11.41
C ARG A 179 15.38 11.10 -10.42
N PRO A 180 16.58 11.01 -9.82
CA PRO A 180 16.95 11.84 -8.68
C PRO A 180 16.65 13.33 -8.93
N PRO A 181 16.02 14.03 -7.96
CA PRO A 181 15.66 13.60 -6.61
C PRO A 181 14.22 13.04 -6.49
N VAL A 182 13.64 12.55 -7.58
CA VAL A 182 12.24 12.13 -7.67
C VAL A 182 12.14 10.61 -7.86
N LEU A 183 11.27 9.98 -7.08
CA LEU A 183 10.79 8.62 -7.35
C LEU A 183 9.44 8.73 -8.06
N GLU A 184 9.42 8.40 -9.34
CA GLU A 184 8.19 8.25 -10.12
C GLU A 184 7.61 6.87 -9.84
N VAL A 185 6.30 6.78 -9.65
CA VAL A 185 5.60 5.55 -9.31
C VAL A 185 4.36 5.47 -10.19
N ASP A 186 4.16 4.34 -10.86
CA ASP A 186 2.91 4.11 -11.56
C ASP A 186 1.79 3.99 -10.51
N TYR A 187 0.89 4.97 -10.52
CA TYR A 187 -0.17 5.13 -9.52
C TYR A 187 -1.45 5.55 -10.24
N PRO A 188 -2.64 5.10 -9.80
CA PRO A 188 -3.86 5.30 -10.59
C PRO A 188 -4.36 6.75 -10.62
N VAL A 189 -3.74 7.66 -9.85
CA VAL A 189 -3.94 9.12 -9.93
C VAL A 189 -2.63 9.87 -10.04
N GLU A 190 -2.66 11.01 -10.72
CA GLU A 190 -1.55 11.96 -10.70
C GLU A 190 -1.50 12.65 -9.32
N ARG A 191 -0.37 12.52 -8.63
CA ARG A 191 -0.16 13.08 -7.30
C ARG A 191 1.32 13.34 -7.04
N GLU A 192 1.60 14.50 -6.46
CA GLU A 192 2.92 14.82 -5.91
C GLU A 192 2.92 14.64 -4.39
N LEU A 193 3.90 13.88 -3.89
CA LEU A 193 4.17 13.72 -2.47
C LEU A 193 5.55 14.30 -2.18
N PHE A 194 5.63 15.22 -1.23
CA PHE A 194 6.88 15.78 -0.73
C PHE A 194 7.22 15.16 0.63
N LEU A 195 8.36 14.47 0.72
CA LEU A 195 8.74 13.76 1.94
C LEU A 195 9.20 14.70 3.06
N GLN A 196 9.74 15.87 2.71
CA GLN A 196 10.07 16.96 3.65
C GLN A 196 10.99 16.52 4.81
N GLY A 197 11.97 15.66 4.53
CA GLY A 197 12.92 15.16 5.51
C GLY A 197 12.37 14.07 6.43
N ARG A 198 11.14 13.57 6.23
CA ARG A 198 10.53 12.48 7.01
C ARG A 198 11.10 11.10 6.63
N GLY A 199 11.64 10.94 5.44
CA GLY A 199 12.03 9.65 4.86
C GLY A 199 10.85 8.90 4.25
N LEU A 200 11.13 7.71 3.71
CA LEU A 200 10.15 6.81 3.11
C LEU A 200 10.35 5.38 3.63
N VAL A 201 9.28 4.73 4.06
CA VAL A 201 9.28 3.29 4.35
C VAL A 201 8.71 2.53 3.16
N LEU A 202 9.55 1.68 2.57
CA LEU A 202 9.20 0.80 1.47
C LEU A 202 8.73 -0.54 2.04
N VAL A 203 7.48 -0.94 1.79
CA VAL A 203 6.88 -2.16 2.36
C VAL A 203 6.65 -3.18 1.22
N PRO A 204 7.47 -4.24 1.13
CA PRO A 204 7.20 -5.33 0.18
C PRO A 204 5.95 -6.09 0.60
N SER A 205 5.07 -6.38 -0.36
CA SER A 205 3.84 -7.15 -0.14
C SER A 205 3.66 -8.27 -1.16
N TYR A 206 3.14 -9.40 -0.69
CA TYR A 206 2.77 -10.57 -1.49
C TYR A 206 1.42 -10.39 -2.20
N PHE A 207 0.45 -9.70 -1.57
CA PHE A 207 -0.86 -9.42 -2.16
C PHE A 207 -0.91 -8.10 -2.95
N CYS A 208 0.12 -7.25 -2.86
CA CYS A 208 0.35 -6.18 -3.84
C CYS A 208 0.88 -6.79 -5.14
N ARG A 209 0.26 -6.48 -6.29
CA ARG A 209 0.56 -7.16 -7.57
C ARG A 209 0.94 -6.24 -8.71
N ASP A 210 0.10 -5.26 -9.01
CA ASP A 210 0.28 -4.45 -10.21
C ASP A 210 0.94 -3.12 -9.89
N GLU A 211 0.31 -2.30 -9.04
CA GLU A 211 0.73 -0.94 -8.77
C GLU A 211 1.04 -0.75 -7.28
N PRO A 212 2.14 -0.06 -6.94
CA PRO A 212 2.44 0.34 -5.57
C PRO A 212 1.31 1.17 -4.97
N VAL A 213 1.11 1.03 -3.66
CA VAL A 213 0.07 1.72 -2.91
C VAL A 213 0.69 2.61 -1.84
N ALA A 214 0.25 3.86 -1.79
CA ALA A 214 0.62 4.81 -0.74
C ALA A 214 -0.61 5.20 0.08
N LEU A 215 -0.39 5.68 1.30
CA LEU A 215 -1.42 6.28 2.14
C LEU A 215 -1.99 7.55 1.46
N VAL A 216 -3.27 7.81 1.66
CA VAL A 216 -3.91 9.03 1.14
C VAL A 216 -3.60 10.25 2.01
N ASP A 217 -3.52 10.10 3.33
CA ASP A 217 -3.16 11.20 4.23
C ASP A 217 -1.65 11.49 4.18
N ASP A 218 -1.30 12.59 3.53
CA ASP A 218 0.08 13.10 3.40
C ASP A 218 0.74 13.45 4.73
N ALA A 219 -0.02 13.63 5.81
CA ALA A 219 0.50 13.93 7.14
C ALA A 219 1.02 12.69 7.88
N LEU A 220 0.61 11.49 7.47
CA LEU A 220 1.09 10.23 8.05
C LEU A 220 2.56 9.98 7.68
N PRO A 221 3.28 9.12 8.44
CA PRO A 221 4.61 8.66 8.02
C PRO A 221 4.56 8.13 6.58
N PRO A 222 5.41 8.61 5.66
CA PRO A 222 5.37 8.18 4.27
C PRO A 222 5.66 6.68 4.14
N VAL A 223 4.67 5.94 3.64
CA VAL A 223 4.75 4.51 3.35
C VAL A 223 4.42 4.30 1.89
N LEU A 224 5.22 3.47 1.23
CA LEU A 224 4.94 2.98 -0.11
C LEU A 224 5.01 1.45 -0.12
N VAL A 225 3.87 0.82 -0.30
CA VAL A 225 3.73 -0.63 -0.42
C VAL A 225 3.93 -1.01 -1.87
N TYR A 226 4.69 -2.06 -2.14
CA TYR A 226 5.01 -2.47 -3.51
C TYR A 226 4.97 -3.99 -3.68
N PRO A 227 4.77 -4.50 -4.91
CA PRO A 227 4.81 -5.93 -5.17
C PRO A 227 6.19 -6.52 -4.86
N ALA A 228 6.26 -7.47 -3.92
CA ALA A 228 7.51 -8.14 -3.61
C ALA A 228 8.01 -8.92 -4.83
N ALA A 229 9.29 -8.76 -5.17
CA ALA A 229 9.91 -9.50 -6.27
C ALA A 229 9.78 -11.02 -6.04
N GLY A 230 9.43 -11.76 -7.08
CA GLY A 230 9.47 -13.22 -7.05
C GLY A 230 10.91 -13.74 -7.15
N ALA A 231 11.16 -14.93 -6.62
CA ALA A 231 12.42 -15.63 -6.87
C ALA A 231 12.53 -15.91 -8.39
N GLY A 232 13.53 -15.33 -9.05
CA GLY A 232 13.77 -15.49 -10.49
C GLY A 232 13.08 -14.46 -11.40
N SER A 233 12.66 -13.29 -10.88
CA SER A 233 12.27 -12.19 -11.77
C SER A 233 13.46 -11.84 -12.68
N PRO A 234 13.27 -11.74 -14.02
CA PRO A 234 14.38 -11.51 -14.96
C PRO A 234 15.12 -10.18 -14.77
N ASP A 235 14.57 -9.25 -13.98
CA ASP A 235 15.24 -8.02 -13.54
C ASP A 235 16.26 -8.22 -12.40
N ALA A 236 16.39 -9.44 -11.86
CA ALA A 236 17.35 -9.80 -10.84
C ALA A 236 18.58 -10.50 -11.44
N GLY A 237 19.41 -9.75 -12.18
CA GLY A 237 20.71 -10.21 -12.66
C GLY A 237 21.67 -9.05 -12.93
N PRO A 238 22.99 -9.20 -12.66
CA PRO A 238 23.96 -8.13 -12.85
C PRO A 238 24.11 -7.82 -14.35
N ALA A 239 24.15 -6.53 -14.68
CA ALA A 239 24.36 -6.05 -16.04
C ALA A 239 25.64 -6.63 -16.65
N ALA A 240 25.50 -7.67 -17.46
CA ALA A 240 26.54 -8.14 -18.37
C ALA A 240 26.16 -7.70 -19.78
N ALA A 241 26.96 -6.78 -20.31
CA ALA A 241 26.86 -6.25 -21.65
C ALA A 241 26.78 -7.36 -22.70
N THR A 242 25.72 -7.35 -23.51
CA THR A 242 25.82 -7.75 -24.93
C THR A 242 24.81 -6.93 -25.73
N SER A 243 25.35 -6.02 -26.53
CA SER A 243 24.65 -5.30 -27.58
C SER A 243 23.90 -6.26 -28.48
N ARG A 244 22.60 -6.07 -28.65
CA ARG A 244 21.87 -6.47 -29.86
C ARG A 244 20.75 -5.48 -30.12
N THR A 245 20.96 -4.68 -31.16
CA THR A 245 19.95 -3.94 -31.90
C THR A 245 18.83 -4.87 -32.36
N ALA A 246 17.59 -4.59 -31.95
CA ALA A 246 16.39 -5.01 -32.64
C ALA A 246 15.24 -4.07 -32.27
N THR A 247 14.89 -3.23 -33.23
CA THR A 247 13.63 -2.48 -33.32
C THR A 247 12.46 -3.46 -33.38
N ALA A 248 11.55 -3.40 -32.41
CA ALA A 248 10.21 -3.94 -32.53
C ALA A 248 9.27 -3.17 -31.58
N GLU A 249 8.31 -2.44 -32.16
CA GLU A 249 7.20 -1.83 -31.43
C GLU A 249 6.37 -2.93 -30.76
N GLY A 250 6.41 -2.97 -29.43
CA GLY A 250 5.52 -3.81 -28.62
C GLY A 250 4.13 -3.17 -28.45
N PRO A 251 3.08 -3.98 -28.24
CA PRO A 251 1.70 -3.49 -28.18
C PRO A 251 1.51 -2.55 -26.99
N ARG A 252 1.02 -1.34 -27.27
CA ARG A 252 0.57 -0.39 -26.25
C ARG A 252 -0.66 -0.95 -25.55
N PHE A 253 -0.47 -1.53 -24.37
CA PHE A 253 -1.58 -1.89 -23.48
C PHE A 253 -2.23 -0.61 -22.94
N ARG A 254 -3.40 -0.25 -23.47
CA ARG A 254 -4.28 0.75 -22.83
C ARG A 254 -5.00 0.07 -21.68
N PHE A 255 -4.76 0.54 -20.46
CA PHE A 255 -5.56 0.13 -19.31
C PHE A 255 -6.83 0.97 -19.26
N SER A 256 -7.99 0.30 -19.42
CA SER A 256 -9.30 0.86 -19.13
C SER A 256 -9.59 0.61 -17.65
N GLY A 257 -9.28 1.60 -16.82
CA GLY A 257 -9.53 1.57 -15.37
C GLY A 257 -9.50 2.94 -14.70
N SER A 258 -9.49 4.02 -15.49
CA SER A 258 -9.14 5.37 -15.00
C SER A 258 -10.31 6.25 -14.56
N GLU A 259 -11.54 5.75 -14.40
CA GLU A 259 -12.67 6.64 -14.06
C GLU A 259 -12.93 6.76 -12.56
N ALA A 260 -12.63 5.73 -11.76
CA ALA A 260 -13.04 5.69 -10.35
C ALA A 260 -12.17 6.52 -9.38
N LEU A 261 -11.10 7.15 -9.87
CA LEU A 261 -10.12 7.88 -9.06
C LEU A 261 -9.85 9.30 -9.57
N ARG A 262 -10.42 9.70 -10.72
CA ARG A 262 -10.32 11.08 -11.24
C ARG A 262 -11.06 12.10 -10.38
N ASP A 263 -12.02 11.65 -9.58
CA ASP A 263 -12.90 12.50 -8.78
C ASP A 263 -12.47 12.61 -7.30
N VAL A 264 -11.25 12.24 -6.93
CA VAL A 264 -10.71 12.61 -5.61
C VAL A 264 -10.39 14.11 -5.66
N PRO A 265 -11.17 15.00 -5.04
CA PRO A 265 -10.74 16.38 -4.92
C PRO A 265 -9.47 16.36 -4.08
N SER A 266 -8.48 17.15 -4.47
CA SER A 266 -7.23 17.43 -3.78
C SER A 266 -7.48 18.07 -2.41
N LEU A 267 -8.09 17.33 -1.48
CA LEU A 267 -8.59 17.84 -0.20
C LEU A 267 -7.59 17.71 0.96
N ILE A 268 -6.35 17.27 0.70
CA ILE A 268 -5.27 17.24 1.71
C ILE A 268 -4.05 18.10 1.27
N GLY A 269 -4.16 18.87 0.18
CA GLY A 269 -3.09 19.79 -0.29
C GLY A 269 -3.23 21.26 0.13
N ALA A 270 -4.41 21.73 0.54
CA ALA A 270 -4.69 23.17 0.66
C ALA A 270 -4.11 23.86 1.91
N ARG A 271 -3.52 23.14 2.87
CA ARG A 271 -3.01 23.74 4.12
C ARG A 271 -1.51 24.10 4.12
N ALA A 272 -0.76 23.73 3.09
CA ALA A 272 0.66 24.11 2.98
C ALA A 272 0.89 25.42 2.19
N ALA A 273 0.01 25.77 1.25
CA ALA A 273 0.17 26.98 0.43
C ALA A 273 -0.18 28.30 1.14
N ALA A 274 -0.92 28.25 2.26
CA ALA A 274 -1.39 29.46 2.95
C ALA A 274 -0.41 30.07 3.97
N ARG A 275 0.74 29.43 4.25
CA ARG A 275 1.71 29.94 5.27
C ARG A 275 2.94 30.65 4.70
N THR A 276 3.14 30.65 3.38
CA THR A 276 4.28 31.33 2.73
C THR A 276 3.92 32.71 2.13
N ALA A 277 2.64 33.12 2.14
CA ALA A 277 2.22 34.43 1.63
C ALA A 277 2.10 35.54 2.70
N GLY A 278 2.37 35.25 3.98
CA GLY A 278 2.15 36.16 5.10
C GLY A 278 3.42 36.62 5.81
N ARG A 279 4.48 37.01 5.08
CA ARG A 279 5.64 37.69 5.69
C ARG A 279 6.46 38.49 4.67
N ARG A 280 5.82 39.46 4.02
CA ARG A 280 6.47 40.63 3.45
C ARG A 280 5.54 41.84 3.57
N ARG A 281 5.73 42.62 4.62
CA ARG A 281 5.60 44.07 4.68
C ARG A 281 6.30 44.53 5.95
#